data_AF-A0A225WSD4-F1
#
_entry.id   AF-A0A225WSD4-F1
#
_cell.length_a   1.000
_cell.length_b   1.000
_cell.length_c   1.000
_cell.angle_alpha   90.00
_cell.angle_beta   90.00
_cell.angle_gamma   90.00
#
_symmetry.space_group_name_H-M   'P 1'
#
loop_
_entity.id
_entity.type
_entity.pdbx_description
1 polymer ?
#
loop_
_entity_poly.entity_id
_entity_poly.type
_entity_poly.pdbx_seq_one_letter_code
_entity_poly.pdbx_strand_id
1 'polypeptide(L)'
;MARNSGLSIHSCHAEAPTAPVSQAEHELSVQFEIEESEKATIQTTLDSRPVNTKRKYEAYQTEFLQWCEGRHFRDRDTVTGGKLHLFLSTTIIGRKSKKNSSKMVGSSTVCGYANVIVDLYNVHVTLRTNSNPHPRTASVKQLIKNVQAQSTATRCTALVLLIQHGKPNTFGKLQHVGYMRNRDVHVCPVGAVTLYYLNYST
;
A
#
# COMPACT_ATOMS: atom_id res chain seq x y z
N MET A 1 7.80 76.92 -57.00
CA MET A 1 7.36 76.18 -55.79
C MET A 1 6.61 74.94 -56.25
N ALA A 2 7.29 73.79 -56.28
CA ALA A 2 6.70 72.50 -56.67
C ALA A 2 6.16 71.79 -55.42
N ARG A 3 4.86 71.50 -55.37
CA ARG A 3 4.23 70.71 -54.30
C ARG A 3 4.06 69.27 -54.79
N ASN A 4 4.81 68.38 -54.15
CA ASN A 4 4.78 66.94 -54.31
C ASN A 4 3.61 66.39 -53.47
N SER A 5 2.56 65.87 -54.09
CA SER A 5 1.46 65.18 -53.39
C SER A 5 1.74 63.69 -53.34
N GLY A 6 2.25 63.21 -52.19
CA GLY A 6 2.42 61.80 -51.90
C GLY A 6 1.08 61.13 -51.60
N LEU A 7 0.74 60.10 -52.39
CA LEU A 7 -0.31 59.14 -52.08
C LEU A 7 0.21 58.14 -51.04
N SER A 8 -0.33 58.21 -49.82
CA SER A 8 -0.10 57.22 -48.76
C SER A 8 -1.08 56.06 -48.96
N ILE A 9 -0.57 54.92 -49.41
CA ILE A 9 -1.32 53.66 -49.43
C ILE A 9 -1.19 53.05 -48.04
N HIS A 10 -2.20 53.30 -47.19
CA HIS A 10 -2.36 52.51 -45.96
C HIS A 10 -2.82 51.10 -46.36
N SER A 11 -1.91 50.13 -46.22
CA SER A 11 -2.21 48.70 -46.30
C SER A 11 -2.95 48.28 -45.03
N CYS A 12 -4.20 47.88 -45.17
CA CYS A 12 -4.99 47.26 -44.10
C CYS A 12 -4.59 45.78 -44.04
N HIS A 13 -3.81 45.38 -43.03
CA HIS A 13 -3.70 43.95 -42.70
C HIS A 13 -5.04 43.50 -42.11
N ALA A 14 -5.77 42.68 -42.86
CA ALA A 14 -6.92 41.94 -42.36
C ALA A 14 -6.39 40.76 -41.52
N GLU A 15 -6.41 40.90 -40.20
CA GLU A 15 -6.33 39.74 -39.30
C GLU A 15 -7.59 38.91 -39.50
N ALA A 16 -7.40 37.69 -40.01
CA ALA A 16 -8.45 36.69 -40.11
C ALA A 16 -8.96 36.35 -38.69
N PRO A 17 -10.29 36.27 -38.47
CA PRO A 17 -10.81 35.87 -37.19
C PRO A 17 -10.51 34.38 -36.98
N THR A 18 -9.54 34.09 -36.11
CA THR A 18 -9.37 32.77 -35.53
C THR A 18 -10.64 32.45 -34.75
N ALA A 19 -11.36 31.42 -35.20
CA ALA A 19 -12.58 30.96 -34.58
C ALA A 19 -12.35 30.66 -33.08
N PRO A 20 -13.26 31.09 -32.19
CA PRO A 20 -13.14 30.76 -30.77
C PRO A 20 -13.41 29.27 -30.59
N VAL A 21 -12.33 28.50 -30.37
CA VAL A 21 -12.43 27.14 -29.80
C VAL A 21 -13.30 27.24 -28.57
N SER A 22 -14.37 26.45 -28.51
CA SER A 22 -15.35 26.56 -27.44
C SER A 22 -14.68 26.22 -26.10
N GLN A 23 -15.00 26.96 -25.03
CA GLN A 23 -14.37 26.77 -23.71
C GLN A 23 -14.41 25.31 -23.24
N ALA A 24 -15.45 24.56 -23.62
CA ALA A 24 -15.60 23.13 -23.37
C ALA A 24 -14.56 22.25 -24.09
N GLU A 25 -14.18 22.58 -25.33
CA GLU A 25 -13.15 21.83 -26.07
C GLU A 25 -11.77 22.03 -25.44
N HIS A 26 -11.48 23.25 -24.97
CA HIS A 26 -10.25 23.53 -24.23
C HIS A 26 -10.20 22.79 -22.90
N GLU A 27 -11.29 22.78 -22.13
CA GLU A 27 -11.38 22.02 -20.87
C GLU A 27 -11.16 20.52 -21.08
N LEU A 28 -11.72 19.93 -22.15
CA LEU A 28 -11.49 18.52 -22.50
C LEU A 28 -10.04 18.25 -22.91
N SER A 29 -9.42 19.16 -23.67
CA SER A 29 -8.00 19.04 -24.06
C SER A 29 -7.08 19.06 -22.84
N VAL A 30 -7.30 19.98 -21.91
CA VAL A 30 -6.53 20.06 -20.66
C VAL A 30 -6.75 18.81 -19.80
N GLN A 31 -7.99 18.32 -19.72
CA GLN A 31 -8.30 17.09 -18.98
C GLN A 31 -7.59 15.87 -19.59
N PHE A 32 -7.50 15.78 -20.92
CA PHE A 32 -6.77 14.71 -21.60
C PHE A 32 -5.26 14.75 -21.31
N GLU A 33 -4.64 15.94 -21.36
CA GLU A 33 -3.22 16.11 -21.00
C GLU A 33 -2.93 15.71 -19.54
N ILE A 34 -3.82 16.08 -18.61
CA ILE A 34 -3.71 15.66 -17.20
C ILE A 34 -3.73 14.13 -17.09
N GLU A 35 -4.69 13.48 -17.74
CA GLU A 35 -4.82 12.03 -17.71
C GLU A 35 -3.63 11.31 -18.36
N GLU A 36 -3.10 11.83 -19.45
CA GLU A 36 -1.92 11.28 -20.12
C GLU A 36 -0.68 11.38 -19.21
N SER A 37 -0.50 12.53 -18.55
CA SER A 37 0.59 12.75 -17.58
C SER A 37 0.49 11.80 -16.37
N GLU A 38 -0.70 11.61 -15.82
CA GLU A 38 -0.95 10.64 -14.73
C GLU A 38 -0.62 9.21 -15.18
N LYS A 39 -1.08 8.81 -16.38
CA LYS A 39 -0.83 7.47 -16.95
C LYS A 39 0.67 7.23 -17.21
N ALA A 40 1.39 8.21 -17.75
CA ALA A 40 2.82 8.11 -18.01
C ALA A 40 3.64 7.87 -16.73
N THR A 41 3.24 8.50 -15.62
CA THR A 41 3.88 8.32 -14.30
C THR A 41 3.70 6.90 -13.77
N ILE A 42 2.47 6.35 -13.88
CA ILE A 42 2.19 4.98 -13.47
C ILE A 42 2.93 3.98 -14.37
N GLN A 43 2.92 4.19 -15.68
CA GLN A 43 3.60 3.31 -16.63
C GLN A 43 5.11 3.24 -16.34
N THR A 44 5.74 4.40 -16.12
CA THR A 44 7.15 4.47 -15.72
C THR A 44 7.40 3.71 -14.41
N THR A 45 6.48 3.79 -13.45
CA THR A 45 6.57 3.04 -12.18
C THR A 45 6.47 1.53 -12.39
N LEU A 46 5.61 1.08 -13.30
CA LEU A 46 5.47 -0.34 -13.64
C LEU A 46 6.71 -0.88 -14.38
N ASP A 47 7.30 -0.07 -15.27
CA ASP A 47 8.46 -0.46 -16.08
C ASP A 47 9.77 -0.43 -15.29
N SER A 48 9.93 0.54 -14.39
CA SER A 48 11.12 0.66 -13.52
C SER A 48 11.10 -0.28 -12.31
N ARG A 49 10.01 -1.03 -12.09
CA ARG A 49 9.86 -1.90 -10.93
C ARG A 49 10.91 -3.02 -10.94
N PRO A 50 11.58 -3.30 -9.80
CA PRO A 50 12.53 -4.41 -9.72
C PRO A 50 11.88 -5.74 -10.11
N VAL A 51 12.62 -6.59 -10.84
CA VAL A 51 12.14 -7.88 -11.38
C VAL A 51 11.47 -8.75 -10.32
N ASN A 52 12.06 -8.83 -9.12
CA ASN A 52 11.49 -9.62 -8.01
C ASN A 52 10.14 -9.08 -7.54
N THR A 53 9.98 -7.77 -7.52
CA THR A 53 8.72 -7.11 -7.16
C THR A 53 7.69 -7.34 -8.25
N LYS A 54 8.06 -7.17 -9.53
CA LYS A 54 7.18 -7.44 -10.68
C LYS A 54 6.62 -8.87 -10.64
N ARG A 55 7.50 -9.87 -10.54
CA ARG A 55 7.12 -11.29 -10.43
C ARG A 55 6.19 -11.57 -9.24
N LYS A 56 6.45 -10.97 -8.08
CA LYS A 56 5.62 -11.15 -6.88
C LYS A 56 4.23 -10.54 -7.08
N TYR A 57 4.17 -9.34 -7.66
CA TYR A 57 2.92 -8.61 -7.87
C TYR A 57 2.06 -9.34 -8.91
N GLU A 58 2.63 -9.71 -10.05
CA GLU A 58 1.95 -10.50 -11.08
C GLU A 58 1.35 -11.78 -10.50
N ALA A 59 2.12 -12.56 -9.72
CA ALA A 59 1.62 -13.78 -9.11
C ALA A 59 0.40 -13.56 -8.18
N TYR A 60 0.40 -12.47 -7.41
CA TYR A 60 -0.69 -12.15 -6.49
C TYR A 60 -1.90 -11.54 -7.22
N GLN A 61 -1.66 -10.73 -8.26
CA GLN A 61 -2.71 -10.16 -9.11
C GLN A 61 -3.43 -11.26 -9.88
N THR A 62 -2.70 -12.16 -10.54
CA THR A 62 -3.31 -13.28 -11.28
C THR A 62 -4.18 -14.15 -10.38
N GLU A 63 -3.72 -14.48 -9.17
CA GLU A 63 -4.53 -15.26 -8.21
C GLU A 63 -5.82 -14.52 -7.80
N PHE A 64 -5.76 -13.20 -7.64
CA PHE A 64 -6.94 -12.38 -7.35
C PHE A 64 -7.91 -12.29 -8.54
N LEU A 65 -7.39 -12.09 -9.75
CA LEU A 65 -8.20 -12.02 -10.99
C LEU A 65 -8.91 -13.34 -11.27
N GLN A 66 -8.20 -14.46 -11.19
CA GLN A 66 -8.78 -15.80 -11.32
C GLN A 66 -9.87 -16.06 -10.27
N TRP A 67 -9.66 -15.59 -9.04
CA TRP A 67 -10.67 -15.68 -7.99
C TRP A 67 -11.91 -14.84 -8.31
N CYS A 68 -11.73 -13.63 -8.86
CA CYS A 68 -12.84 -12.78 -9.31
C CYS A 68 -13.63 -13.42 -10.46
N GLU A 69 -12.95 -14.02 -11.43
CA GLU A 69 -13.58 -14.75 -12.55
C GLU A 69 -14.44 -15.91 -12.03
N GLY A 70 -13.91 -16.75 -11.14
CA GLY A 70 -14.65 -17.89 -10.57
C GLY A 70 -15.82 -17.52 -9.68
N ARG A 71 -15.86 -16.29 -9.14
CA ARG A 71 -16.98 -15.78 -8.31
C ARG A 71 -18.05 -15.06 -9.14
N HIS A 72 -17.80 -14.78 -10.42
CA HIS A 72 -18.71 -14.10 -11.34
C HIS A 72 -19.29 -12.78 -10.77
N PHE A 73 -18.43 -11.92 -10.24
CA PHE A 73 -18.87 -10.61 -9.76
C PHE A 73 -19.40 -9.74 -10.91
N ARG A 74 -20.43 -8.92 -10.65
CA ARG A 74 -21.05 -8.03 -11.64
C ARG A 74 -20.05 -7.02 -12.24
N ASP A 75 -19.17 -6.51 -11.40
CA ASP A 75 -18.08 -5.57 -11.70
C ASP A 75 -16.77 -6.30 -12.08
N ARG A 76 -16.84 -7.61 -12.35
CA ARG A 76 -15.74 -8.48 -12.81
C ARG A 76 -14.50 -8.38 -11.91
N ASP A 77 -13.40 -7.86 -12.46
CA ASP A 77 -12.08 -7.69 -11.87
C ASP A 77 -11.88 -6.34 -11.18
N THR A 78 -12.87 -5.44 -11.24
CA THR A 78 -12.79 -4.13 -10.58
C THR A 78 -12.52 -4.31 -9.08
N VAL A 79 -11.44 -3.70 -8.60
CA VAL A 79 -11.00 -3.83 -7.20
C VAL A 79 -11.90 -3.00 -6.28
N THR A 80 -12.49 -3.64 -5.29
CA THR A 80 -13.25 -2.98 -4.23
C THR A 80 -12.78 -3.42 -2.85
N GLY A 81 -13.08 -2.61 -1.83
CA GLY A 81 -12.73 -2.98 -0.45
C GLY A 81 -13.43 -4.25 0.03
N GLY A 82 -14.67 -4.48 -0.40
CA GLY A 82 -15.41 -5.70 -0.11
C GLY A 82 -14.77 -6.94 -0.73
N LYS A 83 -14.38 -6.87 -2.01
CA LYS A 83 -13.68 -7.97 -2.69
C LYS A 83 -12.33 -8.27 -2.05
N LEU A 84 -11.54 -7.24 -1.72
CA LEU A 84 -10.28 -7.41 -1.02
C LEU A 84 -10.49 -8.12 0.33
N HIS A 85 -11.46 -7.67 1.13
CA HIS A 85 -11.77 -8.30 2.40
C HIS A 85 -12.18 -9.77 2.23
N LEU A 86 -13.13 -10.04 1.33
CA LEU A 86 -13.64 -11.37 1.08
C LEU A 86 -12.52 -12.31 0.62
N PHE A 87 -11.72 -11.88 -0.36
CA PHE A 87 -10.58 -12.64 -0.87
C PHE A 87 -9.57 -13.00 0.22
N LEU A 88 -9.16 -12.02 1.05
CA LEU A 88 -8.22 -12.28 2.13
C LEU A 88 -8.81 -13.26 3.14
N SER A 89 -10.07 -13.07 3.55
CA SER A 89 -10.73 -13.90 4.56
C SER A 89 -10.98 -15.34 4.11
N THR A 90 -11.40 -15.56 2.86
CA THR A 90 -11.82 -16.89 2.39
C THR A 90 -10.69 -17.68 1.75
N THR A 91 -9.78 -17.00 1.06
CA THR A 91 -8.81 -17.66 0.17
C THR A 91 -7.41 -17.67 0.77
N ILE A 92 -6.99 -16.57 1.40
CA ILE A 92 -5.60 -16.39 1.84
C ILE A 92 -5.41 -16.77 3.31
N ILE A 93 -6.30 -16.29 4.18
CA ILE A 93 -6.30 -16.64 5.60
C ILE A 93 -6.79 -18.09 5.73
N GLY A 94 -6.14 -18.90 6.56
CA GLY A 94 -6.48 -20.31 6.69
C GLY A 94 -5.60 -21.27 5.88
N ARG A 95 -4.98 -20.80 4.79
CA ARG A 95 -4.23 -21.68 3.88
C ARG A 95 -2.85 -22.07 4.43
N LYS A 96 -2.40 -23.26 4.06
CA LYS A 96 -1.02 -23.74 4.32
C LYS A 96 -0.03 -22.98 3.44
N SER A 97 1.15 -22.67 3.98
CA SER A 97 2.21 -22.01 3.22
C SER A 97 2.78 -22.95 2.16
N LYS A 98 2.97 -22.44 0.93
CA LYS A 98 3.56 -23.20 -0.18
C LYS A 98 4.98 -23.71 0.12
N LYS A 99 5.75 -22.95 0.93
CA LYS A 99 7.13 -23.32 1.30
C LYS A 99 7.18 -24.26 2.51
N ASN A 100 6.27 -24.07 3.46
CA ASN A 100 6.19 -24.84 4.69
C ASN A 100 4.75 -25.26 4.91
N SER A 101 4.37 -26.43 4.39
CA SER A 101 2.99 -26.93 4.49
C SER A 101 2.51 -27.13 5.93
N SER A 102 3.44 -27.20 6.90
CA SER A 102 3.16 -27.26 8.35
C SER A 102 2.70 -25.93 8.95
N LYS A 103 3.00 -24.79 8.30
CA LYS A 103 2.66 -23.46 8.81
C LYS A 103 1.58 -22.83 7.96
N MET A 104 0.64 -22.14 8.61
CA MET A 104 -0.32 -21.31 7.92
C MET A 104 0.37 -20.08 7.32
N VAL A 105 -0.29 -19.48 6.34
CA VAL A 105 0.18 -18.23 5.74
C VAL A 105 0.19 -17.11 6.78
N GLY A 106 1.35 -16.48 6.93
CA GLY A 106 1.59 -15.45 7.93
C GLY A 106 1.07 -14.07 7.53
N SER A 107 1.02 -13.18 8.53
CA SER A 107 0.59 -11.79 8.39
C SER A 107 1.36 -11.00 7.33
N SER A 108 2.65 -11.27 7.15
CA SER A 108 3.48 -10.63 6.11
C SER A 108 3.01 -10.95 4.69
N THR A 109 2.57 -12.18 4.45
CA THR A 109 2.03 -12.59 3.15
C THR A 109 0.67 -11.94 2.93
N VAL A 110 -0.23 -11.96 3.92
CA VAL A 110 -1.55 -11.31 3.84
C VAL A 110 -1.41 -9.81 3.52
N CYS A 111 -0.49 -9.12 4.21
CA CYS A 111 -0.17 -7.72 3.93
C CYS A 111 0.39 -7.53 2.52
N GLY A 112 1.19 -8.50 2.04
CA GLY A 112 1.67 -8.55 0.66
C GLY A 112 0.54 -8.56 -0.36
N TYR A 113 -0.47 -9.43 -0.21
CA TYR A 113 -1.64 -9.43 -1.10
C TYR A 113 -2.40 -8.10 -1.04
N ALA A 114 -2.62 -7.56 0.16
CA ALA A 114 -3.29 -6.28 0.31
C ALA A 114 -2.56 -5.13 -0.42
N ASN A 115 -1.23 -5.07 -0.35
CA ASN A 115 -0.45 -4.06 -1.07
C ASN A 115 -0.57 -4.23 -2.59
N VAL A 116 -0.48 -5.45 -3.09
CA VAL A 116 -0.56 -5.74 -4.53
C VAL A 116 -1.94 -5.43 -5.10
N ILE A 117 -3.01 -5.70 -4.36
CA ILE A 117 -4.38 -5.40 -4.79
C ILE A 117 -4.64 -3.88 -4.72
N VAL A 118 -4.04 -3.17 -3.77
CA VAL A 118 -4.06 -1.69 -3.74
C VAL A 118 -3.31 -1.11 -4.93
N ASP A 119 -2.16 -1.68 -5.31
CA ASP A 119 -1.40 -1.28 -6.51
C ASP A 119 -2.26 -1.43 -7.77
N LEU A 120 -2.97 -2.56 -7.92
CA LEU A 120 -3.93 -2.78 -9.01
C LEU A 120 -5.09 -1.77 -8.98
N TYR A 121 -5.60 -1.44 -7.79
CA TYR A 121 -6.62 -0.40 -7.63
C TYR A 121 -6.13 0.97 -8.11
N ASN A 122 -4.90 1.35 -7.77
CA ASN A 122 -4.34 2.63 -8.21
C ASN A 122 -4.28 2.71 -9.74
N VAL A 123 -3.88 1.61 -10.41
CA VAL A 123 -3.94 1.51 -11.88
C VAL A 123 -5.37 1.71 -12.37
N HIS A 124 -6.36 1.04 -11.78
CA HIS A 124 -7.76 1.20 -12.19
C HIS A 124 -8.31 2.62 -12.00
N VAL A 125 -7.89 3.33 -10.95
CA VAL A 125 -8.29 4.72 -10.68
C VAL A 125 -7.64 5.70 -11.67
N THR A 126 -6.35 5.51 -11.99
CA THR A 126 -5.64 6.31 -13.00
C THR A 126 -6.25 6.11 -14.40
N LEU A 127 -6.68 4.89 -14.71
CA LEU A 127 -7.39 4.59 -15.96
C LEU A 127 -8.88 4.98 -15.94
N ARG A 128 -9.37 5.59 -14.86
CA ARG A 128 -10.78 5.98 -14.65
C ARG A 128 -11.78 4.81 -14.80
N THR A 129 -11.31 3.57 -14.71
CA THR A 129 -12.14 2.35 -14.73
C THR A 129 -12.84 2.11 -13.39
N ASN A 130 -12.30 2.67 -12.30
CA ASN A 130 -12.79 2.43 -10.96
C ASN A 130 -13.03 3.73 -10.19
N SER A 131 -14.28 3.93 -9.76
CA SER A 131 -14.71 5.08 -8.93
C SER A 131 -15.03 4.69 -7.48
N ASN A 132 -14.74 3.45 -7.08
CA ASN A 132 -14.98 2.98 -5.71
C ASN A 132 -14.00 3.62 -4.72
N PRO A 133 -14.35 3.71 -3.42
CA PRO A 133 -13.42 4.17 -2.40
C PRO A 133 -12.24 3.19 -2.24
N HIS A 134 -11.14 3.72 -1.70
CA HIS A 134 -9.88 2.98 -1.50
C HIS A 134 -10.10 1.61 -0.82
N PRO A 135 -9.51 0.52 -1.34
CA PRO A 135 -9.89 -0.84 -0.95
C PRO A 135 -9.43 -1.25 0.45
N ARG A 136 -8.44 -0.56 1.05
CA ARG A 136 -8.12 -0.73 2.49
C ARG A 136 -9.10 -0.02 3.41
N THR A 137 -10.33 -0.53 3.43
CA THR A 137 -11.38 -0.10 4.35
C THR A 137 -11.03 -0.44 5.81
N ALA A 138 -11.79 0.11 6.76
CA ALA A 138 -11.61 -0.17 8.19
C ALA A 138 -11.63 -1.69 8.49
N SER A 139 -12.56 -2.43 7.89
CA SER A 139 -12.67 -3.89 8.05
C SER A 139 -11.44 -4.64 7.56
N VAL A 140 -10.86 -4.24 6.41
CA VAL A 140 -9.60 -4.84 5.91
C VAL A 140 -8.44 -4.55 6.86
N LYS A 141 -8.34 -3.32 7.37
CA LYS A 141 -7.30 -2.95 8.35
C LYS A 141 -7.44 -3.78 9.64
N GLN A 142 -8.66 -3.96 10.14
CA GLN A 142 -8.93 -4.78 11.31
C GLN A 142 -8.62 -6.27 11.07
N LEU A 143 -8.99 -6.81 9.91
CA LEU A 143 -8.67 -8.19 9.53
C LEU A 143 -7.15 -8.45 9.56
N ILE A 144 -6.37 -7.56 8.96
CA ILE A 144 -4.90 -7.66 8.95
C ILE A 144 -4.34 -7.59 10.38
N LYS A 145 -4.87 -6.69 11.22
CA LYS A 145 -4.48 -6.59 12.64
C LYS A 145 -4.79 -7.87 13.41
N ASN A 146 -5.95 -8.49 13.18
CA ASN A 146 -6.32 -9.74 13.83
C ASN A 146 -5.38 -10.89 13.45
N VAL A 147 -5.05 -11.01 12.16
CA VAL A 147 -4.07 -12.00 11.69
C VAL A 147 -2.69 -11.73 12.28
N GLN A 148 -2.29 -10.45 12.37
CA GLN A 148 -1.03 -10.06 12.98
C GLN A 148 -1.00 -10.45 14.46
N ALA A 149 -2.06 -10.13 15.22
CA ALA A 149 -2.20 -10.49 16.63
C ALA A 149 -2.11 -12.01 16.84
N GLN A 150 -2.76 -12.81 16.00
CA GLN A 150 -2.66 -14.27 16.03
C GLN A 150 -1.24 -14.76 15.74
N SER A 151 -0.54 -14.16 14.78
CA SER A 151 0.85 -14.51 14.46
C SER A 151 1.85 -14.13 15.57
N THR A 152 1.59 -13.03 16.28
CA THR A 152 2.41 -12.55 17.40
C THR A 152 2.02 -13.17 18.74
N ALA A 153 0.87 -13.87 18.83
CA ALA A 153 0.46 -14.64 20.00
C ALA A 153 1.36 -15.86 20.28
N THR A 154 2.46 -16.01 19.51
CA THR A 154 3.60 -16.82 19.95
C THR A 154 3.90 -16.47 21.40
N ARG A 155 3.85 -17.46 22.32
CA ARG A 155 4.09 -17.29 23.76
C ARG A 155 5.51 -16.75 23.97
N CYS A 156 5.67 -15.43 23.89
CA CYS A 156 6.92 -14.75 24.17
C CYS A 156 6.85 -14.29 25.62
N THR A 157 7.46 -15.05 26.52
CA THR A 157 7.65 -14.62 27.90
C THR A 157 8.66 -13.48 27.92
N ALA A 158 8.23 -12.31 28.39
CA ALA A 158 9.10 -11.16 28.62
C ALA A 158 9.34 -10.98 30.11
N LEU A 159 10.61 -10.76 30.49
CA LEU A 159 11.00 -10.35 31.84
C LEU A 159 11.06 -8.82 31.87
N VAL A 160 10.26 -8.18 32.71
CA VAL A 160 10.29 -6.71 32.89
C VAL A 160 10.88 -6.40 34.27
N LEU A 161 12.02 -5.72 34.29
CA LEU A 161 12.66 -5.25 35.52
C LEU A 161 12.38 -3.75 35.70
N LEU A 162 11.91 -3.38 36.89
CA LEU A 162 11.73 -1.98 37.28
C LEU A 162 13.01 -1.49 37.98
N ILE A 163 13.63 -0.44 37.46
CA ILE A 163 14.85 0.12 38.04
C ILE A 163 14.44 1.11 39.13
N GLN A 164 14.48 0.68 40.39
CA GLN A 164 14.06 1.50 41.54
C GLN A 164 15.03 2.65 41.86
N HIS A 165 16.34 2.48 41.60
CA HIS A 165 17.39 3.47 41.93
C HIS A 165 18.01 4.15 40.69
N GLY A 166 17.28 4.23 39.58
CA GLY A 166 17.73 4.91 38.37
C GLY A 166 17.32 6.38 38.33
N LYS A 167 18.04 7.20 37.56
CA LYS A 167 17.53 8.55 37.22
C LYS A 167 16.18 8.39 36.52
N PRO A 168 15.12 9.09 36.98
CA PRO A 168 13.85 9.07 36.26
C PRO A 168 14.07 9.59 34.83
N ASN A 169 13.21 9.18 33.90
CA ASN A 169 13.27 9.77 32.56
C ASN A 169 13.00 11.29 32.62
N THR A 170 13.21 12.00 31.52
CA THR A 170 12.95 13.46 31.41
C THR A 170 11.52 13.85 31.82
N PHE A 171 10.58 12.89 31.86
CA PHE A 171 9.19 13.05 32.27
C PHE A 171 8.89 12.57 33.70
N GLY A 172 9.91 12.33 34.53
CA GLY A 172 9.75 11.92 35.94
C GLY A 172 9.29 10.48 36.17
N LYS A 173 9.26 9.62 35.14
CA LYS A 173 8.77 8.24 35.23
C LYS A 173 9.90 7.25 35.54
N LEU A 174 9.56 6.22 36.33
CA LEU A 174 10.45 5.10 36.63
C LEU A 174 10.85 4.37 35.35
N GLN A 175 12.13 4.05 35.21
CA GLN A 175 12.64 3.33 34.06
C GLN A 175 12.34 1.83 34.20
N HIS A 176 11.98 1.21 33.08
CA HIS A 176 11.75 -0.22 32.96
C HIS A 176 12.65 -0.77 31.85
N VAL A 177 13.20 -1.96 32.07
CA VAL A 177 13.96 -2.69 31.05
C VAL A 177 13.25 -4.01 30.80
N GLY A 178 12.92 -4.25 29.53
CA GLY A 178 12.32 -5.49 29.09
C GLY A 178 13.36 -6.39 28.45
N TYR A 179 13.42 -7.65 28.88
CA TYR A 179 14.18 -8.70 28.23
C TYR A 179 13.24 -9.72 27.60
N MET A 180 13.50 -10.09 26.35
CA MET A 180 12.77 -11.15 25.66
C MET A 180 13.54 -12.48 25.73
N ARG A 181 12.82 -13.59 25.63
CA ARG A 181 13.45 -14.92 25.53
C ARG A 181 14.37 -14.97 24.30
N ASN A 182 15.66 -15.22 24.53
CA ASN A 182 16.59 -15.51 23.46
C ASN A 182 16.51 -16.98 23.02
N ARG A 183 16.81 -17.26 21.74
CA ARG A 183 16.86 -18.63 21.23
C ARG A 183 18.04 -19.40 21.80
N ASP A 184 19.19 -18.75 21.93
CA ASP A 184 20.35 -19.29 22.64
C ASP A 184 20.13 -19.17 24.15
N VAL A 185 20.15 -20.32 24.83
CA VAL A 185 19.82 -20.47 26.25
C VAL A 185 20.90 -19.83 27.13
N HIS A 186 22.17 -19.85 26.73
CA HIS A 186 23.27 -19.32 27.53
C HIS A 186 23.23 -17.79 27.66
N VAL A 187 22.64 -17.11 26.66
CA VAL A 187 22.48 -15.66 26.64
C VAL A 187 21.05 -15.26 27.02
N CYS A 188 20.17 -16.21 27.37
CA CYS A 188 18.77 -15.93 27.65
C CYS A 188 18.57 -15.44 29.10
N PRO A 189 18.30 -14.14 29.35
CA PRO A 189 18.09 -13.62 30.70
C PRO A 189 16.85 -14.23 31.37
N VAL A 190 15.80 -14.53 30.61
CA VAL A 190 14.60 -15.20 31.13
C VAL A 190 14.95 -16.60 31.68
N GLY A 191 15.83 -17.33 30.98
CA GLY A 191 16.31 -18.65 31.41
C GLY A 191 17.22 -18.57 32.63
N ALA A 192 18.17 -17.64 32.63
CA ALA A 192 19.09 -17.42 33.75
C ALA A 192 18.35 -17.08 35.06
N VAL A 193 17.37 -16.17 34.99
CA VAL A 193 16.54 -15.79 36.15
C VAL A 193 15.70 -16.97 36.64
N THR A 194 15.12 -17.76 35.74
CA THR A 194 14.35 -18.95 36.12
C THR A 194 15.22 -19.97 36.86
N LEU A 195 16.42 -20.25 36.36
CA LEU A 195 17.38 -21.17 37.01
C LEU A 195 17.85 -20.63 38.36
N TYR A 196 18.10 -19.33 38.46
CA TYR A 196 18.46 -18.69 39.72
C TYR A 196 17.37 -18.90 40.77
N TYR A 197 16.11 -18.59 40.47
CA TYR A 197 15.02 -18.79 41.44
C TYR A 197 14.82 -20.27 41.81
N LEU A 198 14.98 -21.21 40.88
CA LEU A 198 14.86 -22.64 41.17
C LEU A 198 15.94 -23.16 42.13
N ASN A 199 17.15 -22.60 42.10
CA ASN A 199 18.25 -23.04 42.96
C ASN A 199 18.34 -22.28 44.30
N TYR A 200 17.71 -21.11 44.40
CA TYR A 200 17.83 -20.21 45.56
C TYR A 200 16.51 -19.93 46.29
N SER A 201 15.38 -20.58 45.92
CA SER A 201 14.08 -20.46 46.62
C SER A 201 13.72 -21.64 47.54
N THR A 202 14.72 -22.30 48.12
CA THR A 202 14.59 -23.21 49.28
C THR A 202 15.31 -22.59 50.47
#